data_AF-X0YA55-F1
#
_entry.id   AF-X0YA55-F1
#
_cell.length_a   1.000
_cell.length_b   1.000
_cell.length_c   1.000
_cell.angle_alpha   90.00
_cell.angle_beta   90.00
_cell.angle_gamma   90.00
#
_symmetry.space_group_name_H-M   'P 1'
#
loop_
_entity.id
_entity.type
_entity.pdbx_description
1 polymer ?
#
loop_
_entity_poly.entity_id
_entity_poly.type
_entity_poly.pdbx_seq_one_letter_code
_entity_poly.pdbx_strand_id
1 'polypeptide(L)' 'MPQLKLDIKIDDIESLIFQLPAEQFIILAHAIIEKAETLGMMKLSETGFKEWNEKGEDIYDDA' A
#
# COMPACT_ATOMS: atom_id res chain seq x y z
N MET A 1 -25.66 -4.23 -14.48
CA MET A 1 -24.71 -5.37 -14.64
C MET A 1 -24.53 -6.01 -13.27
N PRO A 2 -24.61 -7.34 -13.12
CA PRO A 2 -24.33 -7.97 -11.85
C PRO A 2 -22.85 -7.74 -11.48
N GLN A 3 -22.60 -7.27 -10.26
CA GLN A 3 -21.24 -7.13 -9.74
C GLN A 3 -20.71 -8.53 -9.40
N LEU A 4 -19.72 -8.99 -10.17
CA LEU A 4 -18.99 -10.20 -9.86
C LEU A 4 -18.15 -9.93 -8.59
N LYS A 5 -18.63 -10.38 -7.43
CA LYS A 5 -17.79 -10.49 -6.24
C LYS A 5 -16.96 -11.75 -6.39
N LEU A 6 -15.74 -11.58 -6.89
CA LEU A 6 -14.75 -12.65 -6.93
C LEU A 6 -14.08 -12.70 -5.56
N ASP A 7 -14.38 -13.74 -4.78
CA ASP A 7 -13.70 -14.01 -3.52
C ASP A 7 -12.40 -14.76 -3.82
N ILE A 8 -11.32 -14.02 -4.01
CA ILE A 8 -10.00 -14.56 -4.35
C ILE A 8 -9.18 -14.66 -3.07
N LYS A 9 -8.67 -15.85 -2.75
CA LYS A 9 -7.75 -16.02 -1.63
C LYS A 9 -6.32 -15.64 -2.05
N ILE A 10 -5.52 -15.20 -1.08
CA ILE A 10 -4.12 -14.85 -1.35
C ILE A 10 -3.35 -16.05 -1.93
N ASP A 11 -3.56 -17.25 -1.39
CA ASP A 11 -2.94 -18.48 -1.88
C ASP A 11 -3.21 -18.75 -3.38
N ASP A 12 -4.40 -18.37 -3.86
CA ASP A 12 -4.77 -18.49 -5.28
C ASP A 12 -3.97 -17.49 -6.14
N ILE A 13 -3.75 -16.27 -5.62
CA ILE A 13 -2.95 -15.23 -6.27
C ILE A 13 -1.48 -15.65 -6.33
N GLU A 14 -0.93 -16.16 -5.22
CA GLU A 14 0.45 -16.66 -5.16
C GLU A 14 0.69 -17.78 -6.16
N SER A 15 -0.26 -18.73 -6.23
CA SER A 15 -0.20 -19.86 -7.17
C SER A 15 -0.18 -19.40 -8.63
N LEU A 16 -0.88 -18.32 -8.97
CA LEU A 16 -0.86 -17.74 -10.31
C LEU A 16 0.46 -17.00 -10.60
N ILE A 17 0.96 -16.24 -9.64
CA ILE A 17 2.22 -15.49 -9.79
C ILE A 17 3.40 -16.45 -9.99
N PHE A 18 3.45 -17.57 -9.27
CA PHE A 18 4.54 -18.54 -9.39
C PHE A 18 4.56 -19.33 -10.70
N GLN A 19 3.50 -19.24 -11.51
CA GLN A 19 3.48 -19.83 -12.85
C GLN A 19 4.08 -18.90 -13.92
N LEU A 20 4.41 -17.65 -13.57
CA LEU A 20 4.97 -16.71 -14.53
C LEU A 20 6.38 -17.13 -15.00
N PRO A 21 6.72 -16.87 -16.28
CA PRO A 21 8.10 -16.94 -16.73
C PRO A 21 8.99 -16.02 -15.89
N ALA A 22 10.26 -16.40 -15.69
CA ALA A 22 11.19 -15.69 -14.81
C ALA A 22 11.26 -14.18 -15.10
N GLU A 23 11.30 -13.77 -16.36
CA GLU A 23 11.33 -12.36 -16.75
C GLU A 23 10.07 -11.60 -16.29
N GLN A 24 8.88 -12.19 -16.52
CA GLN A 24 7.61 -11.57 -16.12
C GLN A 24 7.44 -11.56 -14.60
N PHE A 25 7.92 -12.60 -13.92
CA PHE A 25 7.93 -12.67 -12.46
C PHE A 25 8.76 -11.52 -11.87
N ILE A 26 9.98 -11.28 -12.40
CA ILE A 26 10.86 -10.21 -11.95
C ILE A 26 10.23 -8.84 -12.18
N ILE A 27 9.64 -8.61 -13.37
CA ILE A 27 8.93 -7.36 -13.68
C ILE A 27 7.78 -7.11 -12.70
N LEU A 28 6.98 -8.14 -12.43
CA LEU A 28 5.86 -8.04 -11.48
C LEU A 28 6.35 -7.79 -10.05
N ALA A 29 7.42 -8.46 -9.62
CA ALA A 29 8.01 -8.28 -8.30
C ALA A 29 8.46 -6.82 -8.09
N HIS A 30 9.12 -6.21 -9.07
CA HIS A 30 9.50 -4.79 -8.99
C HIS A 30 8.29 -3.87 -8.84
N ALA A 31 7.23 -4.08 -9.63
CA ALA A 31 6.02 -3.25 -9.55
C ALA A 31 5.31 -3.40 -8.19
N ILE A 32 5.31 -4.61 -7.61
CA ILE A 32 4.75 -4.85 -6.28
C ILE A 32 5.54 -4.09 -5.21
N ILE A 33 6.88 -4.12 -5.28
CA ILE A 33 7.76 -3.44 -4.33
C ILE A 33 7.55 -1.92 -4.40
N GLU A 34 7.56 -1.32 -5.58
CA GLU A 34 7.34 0.13 -5.77
C GLU A 34 6.00 0.59 -5.17
N LYS A 35 4.94 -0.20 -5.38
CA LYS A 35 3.63 0.08 -4.79
C LYS A 35 3.65 -0.06 -3.26
N ALA A 36 4.34 -1.06 -2.73
CA ALA A 36 4.46 -1.26 -1.29
C ALA A 36 5.21 -0.10 -0.62
N GLU A 37 6.30 0.38 -1.22
CA GLU A 37 7.05 1.55 -0.76
C GLU A 37 6.16 2.81 -0.75
N THR A 38 5.41 3.03 -1.82
CA THR A 38 4.46 4.16 -1.91
C THR A 38 3.43 4.11 -0.80
N LEU A 39 2.81 2.95 -0.57
CA LEU A 39 1.83 2.78 0.51
C LEU A 39 2.48 2.95 1.90
N GLY A 40 3.71 2.50 2.08
CA GLY A 40 4.49 2.70 3.30
C GLY A 40 4.73 4.19 3.58
N MET A 41 5.17 4.93 2.58
CA MET A 41 5.41 6.38 2.69
C MET A 41 4.12 7.14 2.97
N MET A 42 3.01 6.78 2.32
CA MET A 42 1.70 7.38 2.60
C MET A 42 1.28 7.15 4.06
N LYS A 43 1.49 5.94 4.59
CA LYS A 43 1.17 5.62 5.99
C LYS A 43 2.04 6.40 6.98
N LEU A 44 3.33 6.53 6.72
CA LEU A 44 4.25 7.35 7.52
C LEU A 44 3.91 8.84 7.47
N SER A 45 3.44 9.31 6.31
CA SER A 45 2.98 10.69 6.15
C SER A 45 1.70 10.91 6.94
N GLU A 46 0.74 9.97 6.88
CA GLU A 46 -0.50 10.03 7.67
C GLU A 46 -0.22 10.12 9.17
N THR A 47 0.79 9.40 9.69
CA THR A 47 1.19 9.51 11.10
C THR A 47 1.76 10.89 11.42
N GLY A 48 2.65 11.44 10.58
CA GLY A 48 3.20 12.78 10.80
C GLY A 48 2.15 13.90 10.73
N PHE A 49 1.16 13.78 9.84
CA PHE A 49 0.03 14.72 9.82
C PHE A 49 -0.90 14.57 11.02
N LYS A 50 -1.07 13.36 11.56
CA LYS A 50 -1.85 13.18 12.80
C LYS A 50 -1.15 13.83 13.99
N GLU A 51 0.16 13.61 14.14
CA GLU A 51 0.98 14.25 15.18
C GLU A 51 0.91 15.78 15.09
N TRP A 52 1.03 16.36 13.89
CA TRP A 52 0.89 17.81 13.70
C TRP A 52 -0.47 18.37 14.14
N ASN A 53 -1.54 17.59 14.05
CA ASN A 53 -2.88 18.01 14.47
C ASN A 53 -3.16 17.75 15.97
N GLU A 54 -2.18 17.27 16.73
CA GLU A 54 -2.32 17.09 18.18
C GLU A 54 -2.29 18.45 18.89
N LYS A 55 -3.16 18.59 19.89
CA LYS A 55 -3.33 19.84 20.63
C LYS A 55 -2.03 20.20 21.38
N GLY A 56 -1.48 21.38 21.13
CA GLY A 56 -0.20 21.83 21.70
C GLY A 56 1.02 21.64 20.80
N GLU A 57 0.87 21.01 19.62
CA GLU A 57 1.90 21.00 18.56
C GLU A 57 1.79 22.21 17.63
N ASP A 58 0.63 22.90 17.62
CA ASP A 58 0.51 24.19 16.96
C ASP A 58 1.17 25.28 17.81
N ILE A 59 2.34 25.76 17.34
CA ILE A 59 3.08 26.86 17.99
C ILE A 59 2.33 28.20 17.99
N TYR A 60 1.18 28.28 17.32
CA TYR A 60 0.26 29.41 17.34
C TYR A 60 -0.95 29.21 18.27
N ASP A 61 -1.11 28.06 18.93
CA ASP A 61 -2.20 27.80 19.89
C ASP A 61 -2.17 28.76 21.11
N ASP A 62 -1.02 29.36 21.42
CA ASP A 62 -0.79 30.25 22.58
C ASP A 62 -0.76 31.76 22.23
N ALA A 63 -1.21 32.18 21.03
CA ALA A 63 -1.19 33.58 20.56
C ALA A 63 -2.55 34.30 20.57
#